data_AF-A0A210VZH0-F1
#
_entry.id   AF-A0A210VZH0-F1
#
_cell.length_a   1.000
_cell.length_b   1.000
_cell.length_c   1.000
_cell.angle_alpha   90.00
_cell.angle_beta   90.00
_cell.angle_gamma   90.00
#
_symmetry.space_group_name_H-M   'P 1'
#
loop_
_entity.id
_entity.type
_entity.pdbx_description
1 polymer ?
#
loop_
_entity_poly.entity_id
_entity_poly.type
_entity_poly.pdbx_seq_one_letter_code
_entity_poly.pdbx_strand_id
1 'polypeptide(L)'
;MKRLLSDKVLRRLVLGNLLVAGLLGLATWLSLRANHQADLDLGVAVTRNQARSLSLELNAEMRLVDNALATVAGRYRSRSLEGSDVAALALYEILQEQRALVPFVTALRVTDANGQVLQSANEEEPAFSVAERGYFDRARNTDRMVVSDPLVSHSFKKWAIVLARRLQSGDGDFQGIVYAVVAAEHFQSLFRRQAFGPDSAIALRSDKDLLVARYAAGDPQPMAGIGGSEVSGEYHRALADDRELGWYITPTLLDGVERITAYQRLAGYPLTVFTGLGTESYLAGWRASAWRAWALTGLSIALIALGSVSLYLLQQRERVARIRLAELLRQQELFMDNDLIGIARLRERRLLWTNQALQRMLKRPAGELLDHSARILYPDEETYERSGELAYGALRSSGKCHAQMQLQTSDGSLLWVDVSGAGLADGESIWVFVDIDALKRGEQVAQHQALHDVLTGLANRRALQARLQRALAQASGPGQLAVCFMDLDGFKQVNDTEGHDAGDEVLRIIARRLTTQARETDCVARLGGDEFVLLLDELASADDALQIMQRCLASIRQPIRLHSGATVQVGASMGIALNASREDATQLLQRADEAMYAAKRAGKGRIVVAGG
;
A
#
# COMPACT_ATOMS: atom_id res chain seq x y z
N MET A 1 11.59 -2.23 -14.25
CA MET A 1 12.37 -2.79 -13.12
C MET A 1 11.85 -2.40 -11.72
N LYS A 2 11.42 -1.15 -11.47
CA LYS A 2 10.91 -0.69 -10.14
C LYS A 2 9.67 -1.44 -9.60
N ARG A 3 8.68 -1.80 -10.44
CA ARG A 3 7.49 -2.60 -10.01
C ARG A 3 7.85 -4.01 -9.51
N LEU A 4 8.75 -4.71 -10.21
CA LEU A 4 9.17 -6.09 -9.89
C LEU A 4 9.85 -6.24 -8.52
N LEU A 5 10.56 -5.21 -8.04
CA LEU A 5 11.21 -5.21 -6.72
C LEU A 5 10.23 -4.92 -5.58
N SER A 6 9.20 -4.10 -5.84
CA SER A 6 8.11 -3.82 -4.89
C SER A 6 7.28 -5.07 -4.62
N ASP A 7 6.96 -5.82 -5.68
CA ASP A 7 6.19 -7.07 -5.58
C ASP A 7 6.95 -8.16 -4.82
N LYS A 8 8.29 -8.22 -4.94
CA LYS A 8 9.10 -9.20 -4.18
C LYS A 8 9.06 -8.94 -2.68
N VAL A 9 9.12 -7.69 -2.23
CA VAL A 9 9.04 -7.33 -0.81
C VAL A 9 7.64 -7.60 -0.26
N LEU A 10 6.60 -7.19 -1.00
CA LEU A 10 5.21 -7.45 -0.62
C LEU A 10 4.94 -8.95 -0.51
N ARG A 11 5.38 -9.76 -1.49
CA ARG A 11 5.25 -11.22 -1.44
C ARG A 11 5.95 -11.83 -0.21
N ARG A 12 7.15 -11.37 0.14
CA ARG A 12 7.87 -11.86 1.32
C ARG A 12 7.14 -11.52 2.63
N LEU A 13 6.59 -10.31 2.74
CA LEU A 13 5.80 -9.90 3.91
C LEU A 13 4.51 -10.73 4.03
N VAL A 14 3.80 -10.92 2.93
CA VAL A 14 2.60 -11.77 2.90
C VAL A 14 2.94 -13.20 3.30
N LEU A 15 4.01 -13.78 2.74
CA LEU A 15 4.43 -15.14 3.07
C LEU A 15 4.84 -15.27 4.55
N GLY A 16 5.56 -14.28 5.08
CA GLY A 16 5.95 -14.22 6.48
C GLY A 16 4.74 -14.14 7.42
N ASN A 17 3.76 -13.30 7.09
CA ASN A 17 2.52 -13.19 7.88
C ASN A 17 1.68 -14.46 7.83
N LEU A 18 1.60 -15.13 6.67
CA LEU A 18 0.91 -16.42 6.55
C LEU A 18 1.60 -17.50 7.38
N LEU A 19 2.93 -17.52 7.40
CA LEU A 19 3.70 -18.47 8.22
C LEU A 19 3.46 -18.22 9.72
N VAL A 20 3.54 -16.96 10.18
CA VAL A 20 3.28 -16.62 11.58
C VAL A 20 1.82 -16.91 11.96
N ALA A 21 0.86 -16.60 11.10
CA ALA A 21 -0.55 -16.92 11.32
C ALA A 21 -0.77 -18.44 11.43
N GLY A 22 -0.11 -19.23 10.56
CA GLY A 22 -0.14 -20.69 10.63
C GLY A 22 0.46 -21.24 11.92
N LEU A 23 1.61 -20.71 12.36
CA LEU A 23 2.25 -21.11 13.61
C LEU A 23 1.40 -20.77 14.85
N LEU A 24 0.83 -19.56 14.90
CA LEU A 24 -0.07 -19.16 15.98
C LEU A 24 -1.34 -20.02 15.99
N GLY A 25 -1.95 -20.26 14.83
CA GLY A 25 -3.11 -21.15 14.71
C GLY A 25 -2.81 -22.57 15.17
N LEU A 26 -1.65 -23.13 14.77
CA LEU A 26 -1.22 -24.47 15.19
C LEU A 26 -0.96 -24.55 16.70
N ALA A 27 -0.27 -23.57 17.26
CA ALA A 27 0.01 -23.50 18.70
C ALA A 27 -1.29 -23.41 19.52
N THR A 28 -2.22 -22.57 19.09
CA THR A 28 -3.56 -22.45 19.72
C THR A 28 -4.34 -23.75 19.61
N TRP A 29 -4.33 -24.41 18.44
CA TRP A 29 -5.00 -25.69 18.26
C TRP A 29 -4.42 -26.79 19.16
N LEU A 30 -3.08 -26.92 19.24
CA LEU A 30 -2.40 -27.88 20.11
C LEU A 30 -2.73 -27.64 21.59
N SER A 31 -2.69 -26.37 22.03
CA SER A 31 -3.04 -25.97 23.40
C SER A 31 -4.51 -26.31 23.73
N LEU A 32 -5.44 -25.99 22.84
CA LEU A 32 -6.85 -26.32 23.04
C LEU A 32 -7.11 -27.81 23.04
N ARG A 33 -6.40 -28.59 22.23
CA ARG A 33 -6.51 -30.06 22.25
C ARG A 33 -5.99 -30.64 23.57
N ALA A 34 -4.88 -30.12 24.10
CA ALA A 34 -4.36 -30.53 25.39
C ALA A 34 -5.33 -30.17 26.53
N ASN A 35 -5.88 -28.96 26.53
CA ASN A 35 -6.87 -28.53 27.52
C ASN A 35 -8.15 -29.36 27.44
N HIS A 36 -8.62 -29.73 26.24
CA HIS A 36 -9.78 -30.60 26.07
C HIS A 36 -9.58 -31.94 26.78
N GLN A 37 -8.40 -32.55 26.61
CA GLN A 37 -8.08 -33.82 27.27
C GLN A 37 -8.02 -33.64 28.80
N ALA A 38 -7.41 -32.55 29.28
CA ALA A 38 -7.34 -32.27 30.71
C ALA A 38 -8.73 -32.08 31.35
N ASP A 39 -9.63 -31.36 30.68
CA ASP A 39 -11.02 -31.16 31.14
C ASP A 39 -11.83 -32.46 31.08
N LEU A 40 -11.59 -33.32 30.08
CA LEU A 40 -12.16 -34.66 30.01
C LEU A 40 -11.70 -35.53 31.18
N ASP A 41 -10.40 -35.58 31.45
CA ASP A 41 -9.80 -36.34 32.54
C ASP A 41 -10.32 -35.85 33.91
N LEU A 42 -10.50 -34.54 34.06
CA LEU A 42 -11.12 -33.93 35.24
C LEU A 42 -12.59 -34.38 35.39
N GLY A 43 -13.37 -34.37 34.30
CA GLY A 43 -14.76 -34.85 34.30
C GLY A 43 -14.87 -36.32 34.71
N VAL A 44 -13.97 -37.18 34.21
CA VAL A 44 -13.88 -38.59 34.62
C VAL A 44 -13.49 -38.70 36.10
N ALA A 45 -12.54 -37.91 36.58
CA ALA A 45 -12.13 -37.94 37.98
C ALA A 45 -13.27 -37.52 38.93
N VAL A 46 -14.01 -36.45 38.59
CA VAL A 46 -15.15 -35.96 39.37
C VAL A 46 -16.26 -37.02 39.44
N THR A 47 -16.66 -37.57 38.29
CA THR A 47 -17.72 -38.60 38.24
C THR A 47 -17.31 -39.87 38.98
N ARG A 48 -16.07 -40.36 38.80
CA ARG A 48 -15.53 -41.52 39.54
C ARG A 48 -15.50 -41.29 41.05
N ASN A 49 -15.01 -40.13 41.49
CA ASN A 49 -14.99 -39.80 42.91
C ASN A 49 -16.39 -39.75 43.51
N GLN A 50 -17.37 -39.23 42.75
CA GLN A 50 -18.76 -39.25 43.19
C GLN A 50 -19.35 -40.67 43.26
N ALA A 51 -19.09 -41.52 42.26
CA ALA A 51 -19.54 -42.92 42.28
C ALA A 51 -18.95 -43.67 43.48
N ARG A 52 -17.67 -43.45 43.77
CA ARG A 52 -16.99 -44.01 44.94
C ARG A 52 -17.62 -43.51 46.24
N SER A 53 -17.86 -42.20 46.36
CA SER A 53 -18.48 -41.60 47.56
C SER A 53 -19.88 -42.18 47.81
N LEU A 54 -20.73 -42.21 46.78
CA LEU A 54 -22.08 -42.78 46.86
C LEU A 54 -22.07 -44.28 47.15
N SER A 55 -21.13 -45.04 46.57
CA SER A 55 -20.98 -46.47 46.88
C SER A 55 -20.65 -46.68 48.36
N LEU A 56 -19.78 -45.86 48.95
CA LEU A 56 -19.46 -45.92 50.39
C LEU A 56 -20.68 -45.59 51.26
N GLU A 57 -21.43 -44.54 50.92
CA GLU A 57 -22.65 -44.14 51.65
C GLU A 57 -23.74 -45.22 51.57
N LEU A 58 -24.04 -45.73 50.37
CA LEU A 58 -25.00 -46.81 50.17
C LEU A 58 -24.56 -48.11 50.84
N ASN A 59 -23.28 -48.47 50.80
CA ASN A 59 -22.76 -49.65 51.48
C ASN A 59 -22.92 -49.52 53.01
N ALA A 60 -22.74 -48.33 53.57
CA ALA A 60 -23.03 -48.08 54.99
C ALA A 60 -24.52 -48.26 55.30
N GLU A 61 -25.44 -47.72 54.48
CA GLU A 61 -26.88 -47.92 54.66
C GLU A 61 -27.27 -49.40 54.57
N MET A 62 -26.73 -50.13 53.58
CA MET A 62 -26.99 -51.57 53.43
C MET A 62 -26.47 -52.38 54.62
N ARG A 63 -25.30 -52.03 55.16
CA ARG A 63 -24.74 -52.67 56.36
C ARG A 63 -25.59 -52.38 57.60
N LEU A 64 -26.14 -51.18 57.73
CA LEU A 64 -27.07 -50.85 58.82
C LEU A 64 -28.33 -51.72 58.77
N VAL A 65 -28.90 -51.90 57.57
CA VAL A 65 -30.04 -52.81 57.38
C VAL A 65 -29.64 -54.26 57.68
N ASP A 66 -28.50 -54.73 57.17
CA ASP A 66 -28.00 -56.08 57.43
C ASP A 66 -27.84 -56.35 58.93
N ASN A 67 -27.25 -55.41 59.67
CA ASN A 67 -27.08 -55.49 61.12
C ASN A 67 -28.42 -55.51 61.87
N ALA A 68 -29.39 -54.70 61.44
CA ALA A 68 -30.74 -54.71 62.02
C ALA A 68 -31.41 -56.07 61.79
N LEU A 69 -31.38 -56.60 60.56
CA LEU A 69 -31.93 -57.92 60.22
C LEU A 69 -31.19 -59.05 60.95
N ALA A 70 -29.86 -58.97 61.08
CA ALA A 70 -29.05 -59.91 61.86
C ALA A 70 -29.50 -59.97 63.32
N THR A 71 -29.74 -58.79 63.90
CA THR A 71 -30.14 -58.65 65.31
C THR A 71 -31.52 -59.23 65.55
N VAL A 72 -32.48 -58.96 64.66
CA VAL A 72 -33.81 -59.60 64.73
C VAL A 72 -33.67 -61.12 64.61
N ALA A 73 -32.91 -61.61 63.63
CA ALA A 73 -32.73 -63.05 63.42
C ALA A 73 -32.04 -63.76 64.59
N GLY A 74 -31.03 -63.12 65.18
CA GLY A 74 -30.31 -63.64 66.36
C GLY A 74 -31.20 -63.67 67.61
N ARG A 75 -31.95 -62.59 67.88
CA ARG A 75 -32.88 -62.53 69.02
C ARG A 75 -34.04 -63.52 68.84
N TYR A 76 -34.56 -63.66 67.62
CA TYR A 76 -35.58 -64.66 67.28
C TYR A 76 -35.11 -66.08 67.60
N ARG A 77 -33.85 -66.44 67.29
CA ARG A 77 -33.28 -67.76 67.62
C ARG A 77 -33.20 -68.02 69.13
N SER A 78 -32.88 -66.98 69.91
CA SER A 78 -32.67 -67.11 71.36
C SER A 78 -33.96 -67.29 72.18
N ARG A 79 -35.11 -66.93 71.62
CA ARG A 79 -36.42 -67.09 72.24
C ARG A 79 -37.22 -68.05 71.35
N SER A 80 -37.40 -69.30 71.76
CA SER A 80 -38.31 -70.21 71.03
C SER A 80 -39.73 -69.63 71.10
N LEU A 81 -40.17 -68.93 70.06
CA LEU A 81 -41.46 -68.24 70.00
C LEU A 81 -42.56 -69.24 69.58
N GLU A 82 -42.78 -70.28 70.38
CA GLU A 82 -43.93 -71.16 70.21
C GLU A 82 -45.17 -70.54 70.87
N GLY A 83 -46.05 -69.97 70.02
CA GLY A 83 -47.51 -69.97 70.23
C GLY A 83 -48.13 -69.15 71.35
N SER A 84 -47.47 -68.14 71.94
CA SER A 84 -48.08 -67.26 72.96
C SER A 84 -48.22 -65.81 72.47
N ASP A 85 -49.29 -65.10 72.87
CA ASP A 85 -49.48 -63.67 72.57
C ASP A 85 -48.29 -62.81 73.06
N VAL A 86 -47.63 -63.24 74.14
CA VAL A 86 -46.43 -62.61 74.70
C VAL A 86 -45.23 -62.69 73.74
N ALA A 87 -45.11 -63.78 72.99
CA ALA A 87 -44.07 -63.96 71.98
C ALA A 87 -44.24 -63.00 70.79
N ALA A 88 -45.48 -62.78 70.35
CA ALA A 88 -45.81 -61.83 69.28
C ALA A 88 -45.54 -60.38 69.69
N LEU A 89 -45.90 -60.00 70.93
CA LEU A 89 -45.59 -58.68 71.50
C LEU A 89 -44.08 -58.42 71.59
N ALA A 90 -43.30 -59.39 72.09
CA ALA A 90 -41.86 -59.26 72.19
C ALA A 90 -41.17 -59.15 70.83
N LEU A 91 -41.65 -59.88 69.81
CA LEU A 91 -41.15 -59.77 68.44
C LEU A 91 -41.46 -58.38 67.87
N TYR A 92 -42.66 -57.87 68.11
CA TYR A 92 -43.06 -56.53 67.68
C TYR A 92 -42.18 -55.43 68.30
N GLU A 93 -41.90 -55.50 69.60
CA GLU A 93 -41.00 -54.56 70.28
C GLU A 93 -39.60 -54.56 69.64
N ILE A 94 -39.03 -55.73 69.38
CA ILE A 94 -37.73 -55.86 68.72
C ILE A 94 -37.77 -55.24 67.32
N LEU A 95 -38.84 -55.49 66.55
CA LEU A 95 -39.00 -54.91 65.22
C LEU A 95 -39.09 -53.37 65.28
N GLN A 96 -39.80 -52.80 66.26
CA GLN A 96 -39.86 -51.34 66.42
C GLN A 96 -38.52 -50.75 66.87
N GLU A 97 -37.81 -51.39 67.80
CA GLU A 97 -36.46 -50.98 68.23
C GLU A 97 -35.50 -50.94 67.03
N GLN A 98 -35.48 -52.02 66.23
CA GLN A 98 -34.59 -52.09 65.08
C GLN A 98 -35.01 -51.12 63.97
N ARG A 99 -36.31 -50.93 63.73
CA ARG A 99 -36.80 -49.95 62.76
C ARG A 99 -36.39 -48.52 63.11
N ALA A 100 -36.36 -48.17 64.40
CA ALA A 100 -35.91 -46.85 64.85
C ALA A 100 -34.44 -46.56 64.50
N LEU A 101 -33.60 -47.60 64.36
CA LEU A 101 -32.19 -47.49 63.97
C LEU A 101 -31.99 -47.36 62.44
N VAL A 102 -33.00 -47.75 61.65
CA VAL A 102 -32.99 -47.65 60.18
C VAL A 102 -34.21 -46.87 59.67
N PRO A 103 -34.34 -45.56 60.00
CA PRO A 103 -35.54 -44.79 59.72
C PRO A 103 -35.86 -44.61 58.22
N PHE A 104 -34.89 -44.89 57.34
CA PHE A 104 -35.07 -44.85 55.88
C PHE A 104 -35.75 -46.11 55.31
N VAL A 105 -35.86 -47.19 56.10
CA VAL A 105 -36.60 -48.40 55.72
C VAL A 105 -38.10 -48.13 55.84
N THR A 106 -38.85 -48.38 54.77
CA THR A 106 -40.29 -48.15 54.71
C THR A 106 -41.05 -49.12 55.63
N ALA A 107 -40.64 -50.38 55.67
CA ALA A 107 -41.17 -51.38 56.60
C ALA A 107 -40.13 -52.44 56.95
N LEU A 108 -40.21 -52.94 58.19
CA LEU A 108 -39.44 -54.08 58.69
C LEU A 108 -40.44 -55.14 59.17
N ARG A 109 -40.39 -56.34 58.58
CA ARG A 109 -41.42 -57.38 58.76
C ARG A 109 -40.83 -58.77 58.91
N VAL A 110 -41.63 -59.69 59.44
CA VAL A 110 -41.28 -61.09 59.62
C VAL A 110 -42.33 -61.98 58.96
N THR A 111 -41.91 -63.13 58.45
CA THR A 111 -42.82 -64.18 57.95
C THR A 111 -42.70 -65.44 58.78
N ASP A 112 -43.72 -66.31 58.68
CA ASP A 112 -43.59 -67.71 59.05
C ASP A 112 -42.81 -68.52 57.98
N ALA A 113 -42.66 -69.83 58.22
CA ALA A 113 -41.99 -70.77 57.32
C ALA A 113 -42.73 -70.96 55.97
N ASN A 114 -44.03 -70.65 55.93
CA ASN A 114 -44.85 -70.72 54.73
C ASN A 114 -44.85 -69.40 53.95
N GLY A 115 -44.16 -68.36 54.45
CA GLY A 115 -44.09 -67.04 53.81
C GLY A 115 -45.28 -66.14 54.09
N GLN A 116 -46.13 -66.47 55.06
CA GLN A 116 -47.17 -65.57 55.55
C GLN A 116 -46.57 -64.50 56.44
N VAL A 117 -46.90 -63.23 56.17
CA VAL A 117 -46.38 -62.11 56.95
C VAL A 117 -47.05 -62.09 58.32
N LEU A 118 -46.24 -62.15 59.38
CA LEU A 118 -46.69 -62.05 60.77
C LEU A 118 -47.11 -60.60 61.03
N GLN A 119 -48.39 -60.40 61.32
CA GLN A 119 -48.95 -59.09 61.62
C GLN A 119 -48.86 -58.80 63.12
N SER A 120 -48.64 -57.54 63.46
CA SER A 120 -48.86 -57.06 64.81
C SER A 120 -50.30 -56.56 64.96
N ALA A 121 -50.87 -56.66 66.16
CA ALA A 121 -52.25 -56.26 66.46
C ALA A 121 -52.58 -54.78 66.14
N ASN A 122 -51.56 -53.95 65.89
CA ASN A 122 -51.68 -52.52 65.58
C ASN A 122 -51.49 -52.17 64.09
N GLU A 123 -51.37 -53.13 63.17
CA GLU A 123 -51.25 -52.86 61.73
C GLU A 123 -52.60 -52.96 61.00
N GLU A 124 -53.04 -51.88 60.35
CA GLU A 124 -54.32 -51.81 59.59
C GLU A 124 -54.26 -52.51 58.21
N GLU A 125 -53.15 -53.13 57.84
CA GLU A 125 -52.99 -53.76 56.53
C GLU A 125 -53.61 -55.17 56.49
N PRO A 126 -54.25 -55.57 55.37
CA PRO A 126 -54.76 -56.94 55.22
C PRO A 126 -53.63 -57.97 55.19
N ALA A 127 -53.89 -59.17 55.70
CA ALA A 127 -52.93 -60.28 55.67
C ALA A 127 -52.52 -60.62 54.22
N PHE A 128 -51.23 -60.84 53.98
CA PHE A 128 -50.72 -61.25 52.68
C PHE A 128 -49.49 -62.15 52.81
N SER A 129 -49.23 -62.89 51.73
CA SER A 129 -48.08 -63.78 51.62
C SER A 129 -46.99 -63.19 50.74
N VAL A 130 -45.74 -63.56 51.03
CA VAL A 130 -44.57 -63.32 50.17
C VAL A 130 -43.94 -64.62 49.67
N ALA A 131 -44.61 -65.77 49.84
CA ALA A 131 -44.10 -67.09 49.46
C ALA A 131 -43.72 -67.18 47.97
N GLU A 132 -44.51 -66.55 47.10
CA GLU A 132 -44.29 -66.52 45.64
C GLU A 132 -43.17 -65.55 45.21
N ARG A 133 -42.62 -64.75 46.13
CA ARG A 133 -41.59 -63.77 45.80
C ARG A 133 -40.22 -64.44 45.75
N GLY A 134 -39.48 -64.25 44.67
CA GLY A 134 -38.15 -64.87 44.49
C GLY A 134 -37.09 -64.49 45.53
N TYR A 135 -37.28 -63.41 46.31
CA TYR A 135 -36.38 -63.13 47.45
C TYR A 135 -36.64 -64.05 48.66
N PHE A 136 -37.86 -64.55 48.84
CA PHE A 136 -38.22 -65.46 49.94
C PHE A 136 -37.53 -66.81 49.77
N ASP A 137 -37.64 -67.40 48.58
CA ASP A 137 -36.97 -68.65 48.23
C ASP A 137 -35.44 -68.53 48.30
N ARG A 138 -34.87 -67.43 47.80
CA ARG A 138 -33.41 -67.20 47.95
C ARG A 138 -32.99 -67.08 49.41
N ALA A 139 -33.74 -66.35 50.23
CA ALA A 139 -33.43 -66.17 51.66
C ALA A 139 -33.63 -67.46 52.47
N ARG A 140 -34.53 -68.36 52.05
CA ARG A 140 -34.66 -69.71 52.65
C ARG A 140 -33.37 -70.52 52.56
N ASN A 141 -32.62 -70.32 51.47
CA ASN A 141 -31.45 -71.14 51.13
C ASN A 141 -30.10 -70.52 51.52
N THR A 142 -30.06 -69.40 52.25
CA THR A 142 -28.80 -68.73 52.64
C THR A 142 -28.92 -67.97 53.96
N ASP A 143 -27.82 -67.95 54.74
CA ASP A 143 -27.74 -67.20 56.01
C ASP A 143 -27.25 -65.76 55.83
N ARG A 144 -26.85 -65.41 54.60
CA ARG A 144 -26.45 -64.05 54.20
C ARG A 144 -27.69 -63.23 53.86
N MET A 145 -27.57 -61.91 53.97
CA MET A 145 -28.64 -61.02 53.50
C MET A 145 -28.83 -61.16 51.99
N VAL A 146 -30.08 -61.34 51.57
CA VAL A 146 -30.51 -61.38 50.17
C VAL A 146 -31.09 -60.02 49.80
N VAL A 147 -30.63 -59.45 48.69
CA VAL A 147 -31.20 -58.24 48.09
C VAL A 147 -32.07 -58.64 46.90
N SER A 148 -33.33 -58.20 46.87
CA SER A 148 -34.25 -58.46 45.76
C SER A 148 -33.89 -57.66 44.51
N ASP A 149 -34.33 -58.17 43.36
CA ASP A 149 -34.52 -57.33 42.18
C ASP A 149 -35.58 -56.24 42.49
N PRO A 150 -35.56 -55.08 41.80
CA PRO A 150 -36.58 -54.05 42.00
C PRO A 150 -37.97 -54.60 41.71
N LEU A 151 -38.91 -54.34 42.61
CA LEU A 151 -40.28 -54.84 42.53
C LEU A 151 -41.26 -53.81 43.06
N VAL A 152 -42.53 -53.95 42.66
CA VAL A 152 -43.62 -53.18 43.27
C VAL A 152 -44.02 -53.85 44.58
N SER A 153 -43.91 -53.09 45.67
CA SER A 153 -44.26 -53.55 47.02
C SER A 153 -45.74 -53.90 47.12
N HIS A 154 -46.05 -55.00 47.82
CA HIS A 154 -47.42 -55.46 48.00
C HIS A 154 -48.24 -54.49 48.86
N SER A 155 -47.64 -53.95 49.92
CA SER A 155 -48.27 -53.05 50.90
C SER A 155 -48.37 -51.61 50.40
N PHE A 156 -47.25 -51.05 49.92
CA PHE A 156 -47.16 -49.61 49.59
C PHE A 156 -47.42 -49.27 48.12
N LYS A 157 -47.58 -50.29 47.25
CA LYS A 157 -47.76 -50.13 45.79
C LYS A 157 -46.72 -49.22 45.12
N LYS A 158 -45.51 -49.20 45.67
CA LYS A 158 -44.37 -48.40 45.21
C LYS A 158 -43.20 -49.30 44.84
N TRP A 159 -42.34 -48.82 43.93
CA TRP A 159 -41.10 -49.49 43.59
C TRP A 159 -40.18 -49.54 44.81
N ALA A 160 -39.62 -50.71 45.07
CA ALA A 160 -38.75 -50.95 46.21
C ALA A 160 -37.78 -52.10 45.92
N ILE A 161 -36.75 -52.19 46.76
CA ILE A 161 -35.98 -53.40 46.95
C ILE A 161 -36.24 -53.97 48.35
N VAL A 162 -36.16 -55.29 48.45
CA VAL A 162 -36.35 -56.03 49.68
C VAL A 162 -35.02 -56.62 50.11
N LEU A 163 -34.62 -56.36 51.34
CA LEU A 163 -33.46 -56.95 51.98
C LEU A 163 -33.97 -57.99 52.98
N ALA A 164 -33.65 -59.26 52.76
CA ALA A 164 -34.19 -60.36 53.53
C ALA A 164 -33.08 -61.21 54.16
N ARG A 165 -33.34 -61.71 55.37
CA ARG A 165 -32.47 -62.66 56.05
C ARG A 165 -33.28 -63.83 56.60
N ARG A 166 -32.68 -65.01 56.55
CA ARG A 166 -33.24 -66.24 57.09
C ARG A 166 -33.49 -66.15 58.60
N LEU A 167 -34.67 -66.58 59.03
CA LEU A 167 -34.95 -66.93 60.42
C LEU A 167 -34.83 -68.43 60.58
N GLN A 168 -34.20 -68.85 61.67
CA GLN A 168 -34.01 -70.26 61.96
C GLN A 168 -34.14 -70.56 63.45
N SER A 169 -34.57 -71.80 63.74
CA SER A 169 -34.63 -72.34 65.09
C SER A 169 -33.23 -72.53 65.69
N GLY A 170 -33.14 -72.84 66.98
CA GLY A 170 -31.90 -73.24 67.65
C GLY A 170 -31.19 -74.41 66.94
N ASP A 171 -31.98 -75.32 66.36
CA ASP A 171 -31.51 -76.50 65.62
C ASP A 171 -31.17 -76.23 64.14
N GLY A 172 -31.35 -75.00 63.66
CA GLY A 172 -31.02 -74.59 62.28
C GLY A 172 -32.16 -74.70 61.25
N ASP A 173 -33.32 -75.24 61.65
CA ASP A 173 -34.49 -75.35 60.78
C ASP A 173 -35.03 -73.99 60.36
N PHE A 174 -35.49 -73.88 59.11
CA PHE A 174 -36.07 -72.65 58.56
C PHE A 174 -37.41 -72.32 59.23
N GLN A 175 -37.49 -71.13 59.83
CA GLN A 175 -38.69 -70.65 60.53
C GLN A 175 -39.39 -69.48 59.81
N GLY A 176 -38.84 -69.03 58.68
CA GLY A 176 -39.32 -67.87 57.93
C GLY A 176 -38.20 -66.90 57.61
N ILE A 177 -38.54 -65.66 57.29
CA ILE A 177 -37.57 -64.59 57.03
C ILE A 177 -37.92 -63.32 57.79
N VAL A 178 -36.89 -62.54 58.12
CA VAL A 178 -37.05 -61.12 58.46
C VAL A 178 -36.62 -60.31 57.24
N TYR A 179 -37.40 -59.30 56.88
CA TYR A 179 -37.08 -58.48 55.72
C TYR A 179 -37.41 -57.00 55.91
N ALA A 180 -36.59 -56.16 55.30
CA ALA A 180 -36.73 -54.73 55.21
C ALA A 180 -37.11 -54.31 53.79
N VAL A 181 -38.03 -53.36 53.65
CA VAL A 181 -38.45 -52.77 52.39
C VAL A 181 -37.85 -51.38 52.28
N VAL A 182 -37.03 -51.13 51.26
CA VAL A 182 -36.47 -49.81 50.97
C VAL A 182 -37.07 -49.30 49.66
N ALA A 183 -37.90 -48.27 49.77
CA ALA A 183 -38.56 -47.66 48.62
C ALA A 183 -37.56 -46.92 47.72
N ALA A 184 -37.83 -46.91 46.40
CA ALA A 184 -36.98 -46.23 45.43
C ALA A 184 -36.84 -44.73 45.73
N GLU A 185 -37.87 -44.10 46.30
CA GLU A 185 -37.88 -42.68 46.67
C GLU A 185 -36.83 -42.31 47.73
N HIS A 186 -36.43 -43.26 48.60
CA HIS A 186 -35.33 -43.02 49.54
C HIS A 186 -34.03 -42.76 48.78
N PHE A 187 -33.68 -43.66 47.85
CA PHE A 187 -32.50 -43.51 47.00
C PHE A 187 -32.57 -42.25 46.15
N GLN A 188 -33.74 -41.90 45.63
CA GLN A 188 -33.88 -40.64 44.87
C GLN A 188 -33.64 -39.40 45.72
N SER A 189 -34.18 -39.37 46.94
CA SER A 189 -33.95 -38.26 47.87
C SER A 189 -32.47 -38.14 48.20
N LEU A 190 -31.79 -39.27 48.41
CA LEU A 190 -30.35 -39.35 48.61
C LEU A 190 -29.59 -38.81 47.39
N PHE A 191 -29.90 -39.30 46.18
CA PHE A 191 -29.24 -38.89 44.95
C PHE A 191 -29.46 -37.42 44.63
N ARG A 192 -30.66 -36.88 44.89
CA ARG A 192 -30.94 -35.44 44.72
C ARG A 192 -30.05 -34.58 45.60
N ARG A 193 -29.77 -35.01 46.85
CA ARG A 193 -28.86 -34.31 47.76
C ARG A 193 -27.40 -34.41 47.33
N GLN A 194 -27.04 -35.48 46.63
CA GLN A 194 -25.70 -35.79 46.14
C GLN A 194 -25.49 -35.37 44.67
N ALA A 195 -26.45 -34.67 44.06
CA ALA A 195 -26.38 -34.23 42.68
C ALA A 195 -25.30 -33.16 42.52
N PHE A 196 -24.49 -33.28 41.47
CA PHE A 196 -23.30 -32.45 41.25
C PHE A 196 -23.34 -31.88 39.83
N GLY A 197 -24.00 -30.74 39.67
CA GLY A 197 -24.15 -30.05 38.39
C GLY A 197 -25.55 -30.19 37.76
N PRO A 198 -25.88 -29.28 36.82
CA PRO A 198 -27.25 -29.08 36.31
C PRO A 198 -27.73 -30.17 35.36
N ASP A 199 -26.83 -30.95 34.78
CA ASP A 199 -27.10 -32.06 33.87
C ASP A 199 -26.65 -33.41 34.46
N SER A 200 -26.37 -33.45 35.77
CA SER A 200 -25.92 -34.66 36.45
C SER A 200 -27.04 -35.69 36.57
N ALA A 201 -26.66 -36.96 36.55
CA ALA A 201 -27.58 -38.07 36.75
C ALA A 201 -26.94 -39.12 37.65
N ILE A 202 -27.75 -39.75 38.51
CA ILE A 202 -27.32 -40.83 39.38
C ILE A 202 -28.32 -41.97 39.21
N ALA A 203 -27.83 -43.18 39.06
CA ALA A 203 -28.67 -44.37 38.96
C ALA A 203 -28.12 -45.51 39.82
N LEU A 204 -29.01 -46.36 40.30
CA LEU A 204 -28.69 -47.59 41.00
C LEU A 204 -29.29 -48.73 40.19
N ARG A 205 -28.46 -49.72 39.82
CA ARG A 205 -28.92 -50.91 39.09
C ARG A 205 -28.53 -52.18 39.82
N SER A 206 -29.31 -53.25 39.61
CA SER A 206 -28.92 -54.60 40.05
C SER A 206 -27.89 -55.23 39.10
N ASP A 207 -27.29 -56.35 39.52
CA ASP A 207 -26.40 -57.16 38.67
C ASP A 207 -27.09 -57.76 37.41
N LYS A 208 -28.42 -57.67 37.31
CA LYS A 208 -29.22 -58.02 36.12
C LYS A 208 -29.55 -56.81 35.25
N ASP A 209 -28.82 -55.72 35.45
CA ASP A 209 -29.00 -54.43 34.79
C ASP A 209 -30.35 -53.76 35.09
N LEU A 210 -31.16 -54.25 36.03
CA LEU A 210 -32.48 -53.67 36.34
C LEU A 210 -32.32 -52.35 37.09
N LEU A 211 -33.01 -51.31 36.64
CA LEU A 211 -33.00 -50.00 37.29
C LEU A 211 -33.75 -50.04 38.62
N VAL A 212 -33.04 -49.78 39.73
CA VAL A 212 -33.61 -49.75 41.09
C VAL A 212 -34.09 -48.35 41.44
N ALA A 213 -33.26 -47.34 41.19
CA ALA A 213 -33.58 -45.94 41.41
C ALA A 213 -32.77 -45.06 40.48
N ARG A 214 -33.29 -43.88 40.18
CA ARG A 214 -32.64 -42.87 39.33
C ARG A 214 -32.98 -41.48 39.80
N TYR A 215 -32.03 -40.57 39.68
CA TYR A 215 -32.24 -39.15 39.72
C TYR A 215 -31.50 -38.52 38.54
N ALA A 216 -32.15 -37.64 37.80
CA ALA A 216 -31.52 -36.81 36.77
C ALA A 216 -31.96 -35.37 36.96
N ALA A 217 -31.00 -34.45 36.98
CA ALA A 217 -31.29 -33.03 37.13
C ALA A 217 -32.11 -32.52 35.93
N GLY A 218 -33.25 -31.86 36.21
CA GLY A 218 -34.16 -31.34 35.18
C GLY A 218 -35.12 -32.36 34.55
N ASP A 219 -35.09 -33.63 34.96
CA ASP A 219 -36.00 -34.67 34.45
C ASP A 219 -37.41 -34.57 35.10
N PRO A 220 -38.48 -34.36 34.31
CA PRO A 220 -39.84 -34.28 34.83
C PRO A 220 -40.44 -35.64 35.22
N GLN A 221 -39.82 -36.77 34.82
CA GLN A 221 -40.33 -38.13 35.08
C GLN A 221 -39.36 -38.98 35.91
N PRO A 222 -39.17 -38.67 37.20
CA PRO A 222 -38.15 -39.32 38.02
C PRO A 222 -38.37 -40.84 38.23
N MET A 223 -39.60 -41.33 38.05
CA MET A 223 -39.96 -42.76 38.20
C MET A 223 -39.87 -43.56 36.90
N ALA A 224 -39.63 -42.92 35.75
CA ALA A 224 -39.62 -43.60 34.47
C ALA A 224 -38.47 -44.62 34.37
N GLY A 225 -38.77 -45.80 33.83
CA GLY A 225 -37.79 -46.86 33.56
C GLY A 225 -37.35 -47.70 34.77
N ILE A 226 -37.85 -47.46 35.99
CA ILE A 226 -37.56 -48.33 37.15
C ILE A 226 -38.07 -49.75 36.84
N GLY A 227 -37.24 -50.75 37.11
CA GLY A 227 -37.46 -52.15 36.74
C GLY A 227 -37.09 -52.51 35.30
N GLY A 228 -36.78 -51.52 34.45
CA GLY A 228 -36.28 -51.75 33.09
C GLY A 228 -34.81 -52.14 33.06
N SER A 229 -34.41 -52.92 32.05
CA SER A 229 -33.02 -53.35 31.79
C SER A 229 -32.37 -52.64 30.60
N GLU A 230 -33.03 -51.62 30.03
CA GLU A 230 -32.48 -50.91 28.87
C GLU A 230 -31.19 -50.17 29.23
N VAL A 231 -30.13 -50.47 28.48
CA VAL A 231 -28.76 -49.93 28.63
C VAL A 231 -28.12 -49.77 27.25
N SER A 232 -27.07 -48.95 27.13
CA SER A 232 -26.38 -48.70 25.86
C SER A 232 -25.31 -49.76 25.55
N GLY A 233 -24.79 -49.77 24.33
CA GLY A 233 -23.68 -50.65 23.95
C GLY A 233 -22.37 -50.33 24.69
N GLU A 234 -22.15 -49.05 24.99
CA GLU A 234 -21.01 -48.53 25.76
C GLU A 234 -21.03 -49.03 27.20
N TYR A 235 -22.23 -49.10 27.80
CA TYR A 235 -22.44 -49.70 29.11
C TYR A 235 -21.97 -51.16 29.13
N HIS A 236 -22.44 -51.97 28.18
CA HIS A 236 -22.06 -53.39 28.11
C HIS A 236 -20.57 -53.58 27.89
N ARG A 237 -19.94 -52.76 27.03
CA ARG A 237 -18.50 -52.80 26.80
C ARG A 237 -17.72 -52.45 28.06
N ALA A 238 -18.13 -51.42 28.79
CA ALA A 238 -17.44 -51.00 30.00
C ALA A 238 -17.55 -52.06 31.11
N LEU A 239 -18.75 -52.61 31.35
CA LEU A 239 -18.95 -53.64 32.37
C LEU A 239 -18.34 -55.00 31.98
N ALA A 240 -18.07 -55.24 30.70
CA ALA A 240 -17.32 -56.41 30.26
C ALA A 240 -15.81 -56.28 30.54
N ASP A 241 -15.28 -55.05 30.56
CA ASP A 241 -13.88 -54.75 30.87
C ASP A 241 -13.60 -54.88 32.37
N ASP A 242 -14.38 -54.19 33.20
CA ASP A 242 -14.32 -54.29 34.66
C ASP A 242 -15.73 -54.19 35.25
N ARG A 243 -16.18 -55.19 36.00
CA ARG A 243 -17.52 -55.18 36.62
C ARG A 243 -17.57 -54.39 37.93
N GLU A 244 -16.44 -54.16 38.57
CA GLU A 244 -16.39 -53.55 39.90
C GLU A 244 -16.36 -52.03 39.82
N LEU A 245 -15.64 -51.46 38.85
CA LEU A 245 -15.55 -50.02 38.64
C LEU A 245 -15.16 -49.68 37.21
N GLY A 246 -15.58 -48.50 36.74
CA GLY A 246 -15.18 -48.03 35.43
C GLY A 246 -15.90 -46.75 35.04
N TRP A 247 -15.78 -46.39 33.77
CA TRP A 247 -16.51 -45.26 33.18
C TRP A 247 -16.65 -45.43 31.68
N TYR A 248 -17.63 -44.73 31.11
CA TYR A 248 -17.87 -44.65 29.68
C TYR A 248 -18.58 -43.34 29.33
N ILE A 249 -18.70 -43.02 28.04
CA ILE A 249 -19.44 -41.86 27.54
C ILE A 249 -20.50 -42.35 26.58
N THR A 250 -21.76 -41.98 26.82
CA THR A 250 -22.89 -42.32 25.95
C THR A 250 -24.05 -41.35 26.20
N PRO A 251 -24.94 -41.12 25.21
CA PRO A 251 -26.28 -40.62 25.49
C PRO A 251 -27.03 -41.59 26.39
N THR A 252 -27.58 -41.08 27.50
CA THR A 252 -28.44 -41.86 28.39
C THR A 252 -29.78 -42.10 27.70
N LEU A 253 -30.17 -43.36 27.47
CA LEU A 253 -31.36 -43.72 26.69
C LEU A 253 -32.67 -43.08 27.17
N LEU A 254 -32.80 -42.87 28.48
CA LEU A 254 -34.02 -42.34 29.10
C LEU A 254 -34.23 -40.82 28.91
N ASP A 255 -33.18 -40.02 28.76
CA ASP A 255 -33.29 -38.55 28.62
C ASP A 255 -32.49 -37.96 27.45
N GLY A 256 -31.75 -38.79 26.70
CA GLY A 256 -30.99 -38.40 25.52
C GLY A 256 -29.72 -37.60 25.78
N VAL A 257 -29.41 -37.24 27.03
CA VAL A 257 -28.25 -36.39 27.33
C VAL A 257 -26.98 -37.24 27.39
N GLU A 258 -25.97 -36.87 26.60
CA GLU A 258 -24.64 -37.48 26.61
C GLU A 258 -23.86 -37.12 27.87
N ARG A 259 -23.38 -38.14 28.57
CA ARG A 259 -22.68 -37.99 29.84
C ARG A 259 -21.44 -38.86 29.91
N ILE A 260 -20.40 -38.34 30.56
CA ILE A 260 -19.40 -39.21 31.21
C ILE A 260 -20.13 -39.89 32.36
N THR A 261 -20.23 -41.22 32.31
CA THR A 261 -20.86 -42.03 33.35
C THR A 261 -19.79 -42.91 33.99
N ALA A 262 -19.50 -42.68 35.27
CA ALA A 262 -18.68 -43.55 36.09
C ALA A 262 -19.57 -44.50 36.89
N TYR A 263 -19.05 -45.69 37.20
CA TYR A 263 -19.77 -46.65 38.02
C TYR A 263 -18.87 -47.31 39.05
N GLN A 264 -19.49 -47.72 40.15
CA GLN A 264 -18.85 -48.43 41.25
C GLN A 264 -19.84 -49.45 41.83
N ARG A 265 -19.44 -50.72 41.87
CA ARG A 265 -20.21 -51.78 42.52
C ARG A 265 -20.16 -51.63 44.04
N LEU A 266 -21.26 -51.94 44.72
CA LEU A 266 -21.34 -51.93 46.17
C LEU A 266 -20.70 -53.20 46.72
N ALA A 267 -19.67 -53.06 47.57
CA ALA A 267 -18.94 -54.21 48.08
C ALA A 267 -19.84 -55.11 48.95
N GLY A 268 -20.09 -56.34 48.48
CA GLY A 268 -20.91 -57.34 49.18
C GLY A 268 -22.39 -57.37 48.80
N TYR A 269 -22.84 -56.47 47.91
CA TYR A 269 -24.25 -56.36 47.49
C TYR A 269 -24.38 -56.38 45.96
N PRO A 270 -25.44 -56.98 45.39
CA PRO A 270 -25.61 -57.13 43.94
C PRO A 270 -26.16 -55.85 43.30
N LEU A 271 -25.53 -54.72 43.60
CA LEU A 271 -25.95 -53.39 43.21
C LEU A 271 -24.75 -52.57 42.74
N THR A 272 -24.96 -51.78 41.70
CA THR A 272 -23.95 -50.87 41.15
C THR A 272 -24.54 -49.47 41.04
N VAL A 273 -23.81 -48.49 41.59
CA VAL A 273 -24.17 -47.07 41.45
C VAL A 273 -23.46 -46.48 40.24
N PHE A 274 -24.18 -45.65 39.50
CA PHE A 274 -23.75 -44.95 38.31
C PHE A 274 -23.90 -43.45 38.54
N THR A 275 -22.88 -42.67 38.22
CA THR A 275 -22.88 -41.21 38.31
C THR A 275 -22.48 -40.62 36.96
N GLY A 276 -23.31 -39.72 36.45
CA GLY A 276 -23.18 -39.11 35.15
C GLY A 276 -23.03 -37.59 35.25
N LEU A 277 -22.14 -37.02 34.45
CA LEU A 277 -22.03 -35.56 34.25
C LEU A 277 -22.11 -35.26 32.75
N GLY A 278 -22.94 -34.30 32.36
CA GLY A 278 -23.20 -34.00 30.96
C GLY A 278 -22.04 -33.32 30.24
N THR A 279 -21.97 -33.57 28.92
CA THR A 279 -20.97 -32.99 28.02
C THR A 279 -20.94 -31.46 28.08
N GLU A 280 -22.09 -30.84 28.28
CA GLU A 280 -22.19 -29.39 28.44
C GLU A 280 -21.46 -28.87 29.68
N SER A 281 -21.62 -29.55 30.83
CA SER A 281 -21.04 -29.10 32.09
C SER A 281 -19.52 -29.28 32.17
N TYR A 282 -18.99 -30.44 31.78
CA TYR A 282 -17.53 -30.66 31.91
C TYR A 282 -16.72 -29.97 30.81
N LEU A 283 -17.28 -29.71 29.61
CA LEU A 283 -16.61 -28.94 28.56
C LEU A 283 -16.88 -27.43 28.61
N ALA A 284 -17.69 -26.93 29.55
CA ALA A 284 -17.97 -25.49 29.67
C ALA A 284 -16.68 -24.67 29.82
N GLY A 285 -15.75 -25.12 30.68
CA GLY A 285 -14.45 -24.49 30.89
C GLY A 285 -13.58 -24.50 29.63
N TRP A 286 -13.56 -25.63 28.92
CA TRP A 286 -12.86 -25.77 27.66
C TRP A 286 -13.39 -24.81 26.58
N ARG A 287 -14.71 -24.74 26.38
CA ARG A 287 -15.33 -23.87 25.36
C ARG A 287 -15.05 -22.40 25.62
N ALA A 288 -15.14 -21.97 26.89
CA ALA A 288 -14.79 -20.62 27.28
C ALA A 288 -13.31 -20.31 26.98
N SER A 289 -12.41 -21.27 27.25
CA SER A 289 -10.98 -21.14 26.96
C SER A 289 -10.69 -21.13 25.46
N ALA A 290 -11.39 -21.96 24.68
CA ALA A 290 -11.32 -22.00 23.22
C ALA A 290 -11.70 -20.67 22.59
N TRP A 291 -12.81 -20.08 23.02
CA TRP A 291 -13.22 -18.75 22.56
C TRP A 291 -12.15 -17.69 22.83
N ARG A 292 -11.64 -17.61 24.07
CA ARG A 292 -10.61 -16.63 24.45
C ARG A 292 -9.31 -16.83 23.66
N ALA A 293 -8.87 -18.07 23.49
CA ALA A 293 -7.64 -18.39 22.79
C ALA A 293 -7.71 -18.04 21.30
N TRP A 294 -8.82 -18.38 20.63
CA TRP A 294 -9.03 -18.02 19.22
C TRP A 294 -9.19 -16.52 19.02
N ALA A 295 -9.89 -15.82 19.93
CA ALA A 295 -10.00 -14.36 19.89
C ALA A 295 -8.62 -13.68 20.01
N LEU A 296 -7.79 -14.11 20.96
CA LEU A 296 -6.43 -13.57 21.14
C LEU A 296 -5.52 -13.88 19.95
N THR A 297 -5.64 -15.08 19.39
CA THR A 297 -4.90 -15.51 18.18
C THR A 297 -5.27 -14.65 16.98
N GLY A 298 -6.58 -14.46 16.75
CA GLY A 298 -7.08 -13.60 15.68
C GLY A 298 -6.63 -12.14 15.84
N LEU A 299 -6.70 -11.59 17.05
CA LEU A 299 -6.21 -10.25 17.35
C LEU A 299 -4.70 -10.12 17.08
N SER A 300 -3.91 -11.11 17.49
CA SER A 300 -2.45 -11.11 17.26
C SER A 300 -2.12 -11.13 15.77
N ILE A 301 -2.80 -11.98 14.98
CA ILE A 301 -2.65 -12.03 13.52
C ILE A 301 -3.01 -10.69 12.88
N ALA A 302 -4.12 -10.07 13.31
CA ALA A 302 -4.55 -8.77 12.80
C ALA A 302 -3.53 -7.66 13.10
N LEU A 303 -2.99 -7.61 14.32
CA LEU A 303 -1.96 -6.63 14.70
C LEU A 303 -0.66 -6.83 13.90
N ILE A 304 -0.23 -8.07 13.68
CA ILE A 304 0.96 -8.38 12.86
C ILE A 304 0.74 -7.97 11.40
N ALA A 305 -0.45 -8.24 10.85
CA ALA A 305 -0.81 -7.82 9.49
C ALA A 305 -0.83 -6.29 9.37
N LEU A 306 -1.47 -5.59 10.31
CA LEU A 306 -1.51 -4.12 10.37
C LEU A 306 -0.10 -3.53 10.50
N GLY A 307 0.73 -4.08 11.39
CA GLY A 307 2.12 -3.68 11.56
C GLY A 307 2.95 -3.87 10.29
N SER A 308 2.76 -4.99 9.60
CA SER A 308 3.43 -5.27 8.32
C SER A 308 3.01 -4.32 7.21
N VAL A 309 1.71 -4.01 7.11
CA VAL A 309 1.20 -3.03 6.14
C VAL A 309 1.74 -1.64 6.45
N SER A 310 1.73 -1.23 7.72
CA SER A 310 2.28 0.05 8.17
C SER A 310 3.78 0.18 7.82
N LEU A 311 4.57 -0.85 8.12
CA LEU A 311 5.99 -0.92 7.76
C LEU A 311 6.22 -0.86 6.25
N TYR A 312 5.40 -1.56 5.47
CA TYR A 312 5.46 -1.50 4.01
C TYR A 312 5.16 -0.09 3.48
N LEU A 313 4.13 0.58 4.01
CA LEU A 313 3.77 1.95 3.63
C LEU A 313 4.87 2.96 4.01
N LEU A 314 5.47 2.81 5.20
CA LEU A 314 6.61 3.62 5.64
C LEU A 314 7.81 3.45 4.71
N GLN A 315 8.18 2.21 4.37
CA GLN A 315 9.27 1.94 3.43
C GLN A 315 8.99 2.50 2.02
N GLN A 316 7.75 2.42 1.54
CA GLN A 316 7.36 3.02 0.26
C GLN A 316 7.51 4.54 0.28
N ARG A 317 7.04 5.20 1.34
CA ARG A 317 7.19 6.65 1.52
C ARG A 317 8.65 7.08 1.53
N GLU A 318 9.51 6.40 2.28
CA GLU A 318 10.95 6.69 2.31
C GLU A 318 11.60 6.52 0.94
N ARG A 319 11.27 5.45 0.20
CA ARG A 319 11.84 5.22 -1.13
C ARG A 319 11.46 6.32 -2.11
N VAL A 320 10.20 6.74 -2.10
CA VAL A 320 9.73 7.85 -2.95
C VAL A 320 10.44 9.14 -2.58
N ALA A 321 10.60 9.43 -1.28
CA ALA A 321 11.31 10.62 -0.81
C ALA A 321 12.78 10.63 -1.25
N ARG A 322 13.51 9.51 -1.13
CA ARG A 322 14.91 9.39 -1.57
C ARG A 322 15.07 9.62 -3.07
N ILE A 323 14.18 9.05 -3.88
CA ILE A 323 14.20 9.25 -5.34
C ILE A 323 13.97 10.73 -5.68
N ARG A 324 13.02 11.39 -5.01
CA ARG A 324 12.71 12.81 -5.25
C ARG A 324 13.85 13.73 -4.86
N LEU A 325 14.53 13.43 -3.75
CA LEU A 325 15.74 14.14 -3.33
C LEU A 325 16.87 13.98 -4.36
N ALA A 326 17.11 12.75 -4.82
CA ALA A 326 18.12 12.48 -5.84
C ALA A 326 17.82 13.22 -7.17
N GLU A 327 16.54 13.31 -7.56
CA GLU A 327 16.13 14.06 -8.75
C GLU A 327 16.38 15.56 -8.60
N LEU A 328 16.02 16.16 -7.44
CA LEU A 328 16.27 17.57 -7.17
C LEU A 328 17.77 17.90 -7.17
N LEU A 329 18.60 17.03 -6.60
CA LEU A 329 20.06 17.18 -6.63
C LEU A 329 20.59 17.12 -8.08
N ARG A 330 20.11 16.16 -8.88
CA ARG A 330 20.48 16.03 -10.29
C ARG A 330 20.02 17.23 -11.14
N GLN A 331 18.84 17.79 -10.85
CA GLN A 331 18.37 19.02 -11.49
C GLN A 331 19.25 20.22 -11.13
N GLN A 332 19.64 20.37 -9.85
CA GLN A 332 20.56 21.43 -9.45
C GLN A 332 21.93 21.29 -10.14
N GLU A 333 22.46 20.08 -10.26
CA GLU A 333 23.71 19.84 -11.01
C GLU A 333 23.56 20.27 -12.48
N LEU A 334 22.50 19.84 -13.18
CA LEU A 334 22.28 20.20 -14.59
C LEU A 334 22.10 21.71 -14.82
N PHE A 335 21.50 22.45 -13.87
CA PHE A 335 21.44 23.91 -13.96
C PHE A 335 22.81 24.57 -13.80
N MET A 336 23.71 23.98 -13.00
CA MET A 336 25.06 24.51 -12.76
C MET A 336 26.04 24.10 -13.87
N ASP A 337 25.78 22.97 -14.53
CA ASP A 337 26.58 22.36 -15.60
C ASP A 337 26.08 22.76 -16.99
N ASN A 338 25.86 24.07 -17.20
CA ASN A 338 25.54 24.65 -18.50
C ASN A 338 26.82 25.19 -19.15
N ASP A 339 27.00 25.00 -20.46
CA ASP A 339 28.17 25.45 -21.22
C ASP A 339 28.15 26.94 -21.59
N LEU A 340 26.98 27.59 -21.53
CA LEU A 340 26.75 28.93 -22.10
C LEU A 340 26.79 30.07 -21.09
N ILE A 341 26.72 29.77 -19.79
CA ILE A 341 26.62 30.80 -18.75
C ILE A 341 27.72 30.58 -17.72
N GLY A 342 28.70 31.46 -17.73
CA GLY A 342 29.74 31.48 -16.71
C GLY A 342 29.18 32.01 -15.40
N ILE A 343 29.40 31.32 -14.29
CA ILE A 343 29.02 31.78 -12.96
C ILE A 343 30.26 31.79 -12.08
N ALA A 344 30.47 32.90 -11.36
CA ALA A 344 31.51 33.01 -10.35
C ALA A 344 30.98 33.56 -9.03
N ARG A 345 31.56 33.11 -7.93
CA ARG A 345 31.41 33.72 -6.60
C ARG A 345 32.69 34.45 -6.26
N LEU A 346 32.59 35.72 -5.90
CA LEU A 346 33.74 36.57 -5.59
C LEU A 346 33.62 37.19 -4.19
N ARG A 347 34.76 37.38 -3.53
CA ARG A 347 34.89 38.20 -2.31
C ARG A 347 36.05 39.14 -2.49
N GLU A 348 35.86 40.44 -2.24
CA GLU A 348 36.91 41.46 -2.40
C GLU A 348 37.62 41.39 -3.77
N ARG A 349 36.84 41.17 -4.84
CA ARG A 349 37.34 41.01 -6.23
C ARG A 349 38.26 39.79 -6.43
N ARG A 350 38.24 38.79 -5.54
CA ARG A 350 38.90 37.49 -5.70
C ARG A 350 37.88 36.39 -5.98
N LEU A 351 38.21 35.49 -6.89
CA LEU A 351 37.36 34.38 -7.34
C LEU A 351 37.38 33.25 -6.30
N LEU A 352 36.28 33.02 -5.59
CA LEU A 352 36.15 31.92 -4.62
C LEU A 352 35.70 30.61 -5.27
N TRP A 353 34.88 30.71 -6.32
CA TRP A 353 34.34 29.57 -7.04
C TRP A 353 33.91 29.98 -8.44
N THR A 354 34.06 29.08 -9.41
CA THR A 354 33.61 29.26 -10.79
C THR A 354 33.04 27.96 -11.35
N ASN A 355 31.95 28.02 -12.11
CA ASN A 355 31.44 26.84 -12.82
C ASN A 355 32.31 26.49 -14.06
N GLN A 356 32.02 25.35 -14.69
CA GLN A 356 32.80 24.87 -15.83
C GLN A 356 32.64 25.74 -17.08
N ALA A 357 31.47 26.36 -17.28
CA ALA A 357 31.28 27.31 -18.39
C ALA A 357 32.24 28.49 -18.33
N LEU A 358 32.40 29.12 -17.16
CA LEU A 358 33.29 30.26 -17.03
C LEU A 358 34.76 29.89 -17.29
N GLN A 359 35.17 28.70 -16.83
CA GLN A 359 36.49 28.14 -17.13
C GLN A 359 36.72 27.98 -18.63
N ARG A 360 35.73 27.48 -19.37
CA ARG A 360 35.81 27.32 -20.84
C ARG A 360 35.79 28.66 -21.56
N MET A 361 34.90 29.60 -21.20
CA MET A 361 34.83 30.94 -21.79
C MET A 361 36.18 31.67 -21.70
N LEU A 362 36.80 31.61 -20.52
CA LEU A 362 38.09 32.26 -20.25
C LEU A 362 39.29 31.44 -20.73
N LYS A 363 39.06 30.20 -21.18
CA LYS A 363 40.10 29.21 -21.52
C LYS A 363 41.11 29.00 -20.38
N ARG A 364 40.64 29.02 -19.14
CA ARG A 364 41.46 28.87 -17.92
C ARG A 364 40.93 27.73 -17.04
N PRO A 365 41.77 26.79 -16.58
CA PRO A 365 41.34 25.74 -15.68
C PRO A 365 41.00 26.29 -14.29
N ALA A 366 40.17 25.58 -13.52
CA ALA A 366 39.75 26.00 -12.18
C ALA A 366 40.92 26.40 -11.26
N GLY A 367 42.05 25.70 -11.32
CA GLY A 367 43.22 25.96 -10.48
C GLY A 367 43.89 27.33 -10.70
N GLU A 368 43.72 27.93 -11.87
CA GLU A 368 44.24 29.27 -12.19
C GLU A 368 43.23 30.39 -11.90
N LEU A 369 41.98 30.03 -11.63
CA LEU A 369 40.91 30.97 -11.31
C LEU A 369 40.65 31.04 -9.80
N LEU A 370 40.67 29.90 -9.10
CA LEU A 370 40.38 29.82 -7.67
C LEU A 370 41.40 30.63 -6.85
N ASP A 371 40.87 31.45 -5.94
CA ASP A 371 41.58 32.41 -5.09
C ASP A 371 42.50 33.39 -5.84
N HIS A 372 42.29 33.59 -7.14
CA HIS A 372 42.99 34.63 -7.90
C HIS A 372 42.16 35.91 -7.95
N SER A 373 42.84 37.04 -8.08
CA SER A 373 42.18 38.33 -8.32
C SER A 373 41.48 38.30 -9.67
N ALA A 374 40.27 38.85 -9.75
CA ALA A 374 39.53 39.04 -10.98
C ALA A 374 40.27 39.93 -12.00
N ARG A 375 41.37 40.59 -11.60
CA ARG A 375 42.28 41.32 -12.49
C ARG A 375 42.74 40.50 -13.69
N ILE A 376 42.94 39.20 -13.54
CA ILE A 376 43.35 38.29 -14.62
C ILE A 376 42.33 38.18 -15.77
N LEU A 377 41.10 38.66 -15.54
CA LEU A 377 40.02 38.63 -16.51
C LEU A 377 40.01 39.87 -17.42
N TYR A 378 40.81 40.88 -17.13
CA TYR A 378 40.80 42.16 -17.83
C TYR A 378 42.09 42.35 -18.63
N PRO A 379 42.02 43.06 -19.78
CA PRO A 379 43.18 43.24 -20.66
C PRO A 379 44.26 44.15 -20.09
N ASP A 380 43.89 45.10 -19.23
CA ASP A 380 44.80 46.10 -18.66
C ASP A 380 44.29 46.61 -17.29
N GLU A 381 45.17 47.26 -16.54
CA GLU A 381 44.89 47.74 -15.18
C GLU A 381 43.85 48.89 -15.17
N GLU A 382 43.88 49.76 -16.18
CA GLU A 382 42.93 50.88 -16.28
C GLU A 382 41.50 50.35 -16.47
N THR A 383 41.33 49.37 -17.36
CA THR A 383 40.06 48.69 -17.61
C THR A 383 39.60 47.93 -16.36
N TYR A 384 40.50 47.24 -15.65
CA TYR A 384 40.17 46.58 -14.39
C TYR A 384 39.65 47.58 -13.34
N GLU A 385 40.36 48.69 -13.10
CA GLU A 385 39.95 49.62 -12.06
C GLU A 385 38.66 50.37 -12.41
N ARG A 386 38.55 50.89 -13.65
CA ARG A 386 37.32 51.53 -14.13
C ARG A 386 36.12 50.60 -14.04
N SER A 387 36.28 49.34 -14.45
CA SER A 387 35.22 48.32 -14.36
C SER A 387 34.85 48.04 -12.91
N GLY A 388 35.84 47.93 -12.03
CA GLY A 388 35.64 47.70 -10.60
C GLY A 388 34.87 48.83 -9.92
N GLU A 389 35.24 50.08 -10.19
CA GLU A 389 34.58 51.26 -9.64
C GLU A 389 33.10 51.31 -10.04
N LEU A 390 32.81 51.15 -11.34
CA LEU A 390 31.45 51.12 -11.85
C LEU A 390 30.65 49.96 -11.27
N ALA A 391 31.23 48.76 -11.29
CA ALA A 391 30.49 47.55 -10.96
C ALA A 391 30.24 47.41 -9.45
N TYR A 392 31.27 47.61 -8.62
CA TYR A 392 31.12 47.57 -7.17
C TYR A 392 30.48 48.86 -6.61
N GLY A 393 30.58 49.99 -7.31
CA GLY A 393 29.78 51.18 -7.03
C GLY A 393 28.28 50.89 -7.16
N ALA A 394 27.87 50.24 -8.26
CA ALA A 394 26.49 49.84 -8.50
C ALA A 394 25.99 48.78 -7.52
N LEU A 395 26.84 47.81 -7.14
CA LEU A 395 26.51 46.81 -6.12
C LEU A 395 26.25 47.46 -4.74
N ARG A 396 27.05 48.45 -4.35
CA ARG A 396 26.85 49.17 -3.08
C ARG A 396 25.57 50.01 -3.07
N SER A 397 25.20 50.61 -4.21
CA SER A 397 24.05 51.51 -4.28
C SER A 397 22.72 50.78 -4.50
N SER A 398 22.70 49.72 -5.31
CA SER A 398 21.47 49.06 -5.77
C SER A 398 21.41 47.55 -5.52
N GLY A 399 22.49 46.96 -4.99
CA GLY A 399 22.62 45.51 -4.78
C GLY A 399 22.85 44.71 -6.06
N LYS A 400 22.79 45.34 -7.24
CA LYS A 400 22.95 44.70 -8.56
C LYS A 400 23.84 45.54 -9.47
N CYS A 401 24.49 44.88 -10.42
CA CYS A 401 25.29 45.50 -11.46
C CYS A 401 25.01 44.80 -12.79
N HIS A 402 25.02 45.55 -13.87
CA HIS A 402 24.93 45.03 -15.23
C HIS A 402 25.80 45.88 -16.16
N ALA A 403 26.61 45.23 -17.00
CA ALA A 403 27.47 45.89 -17.98
C ALA A 403 27.89 44.94 -19.11
N GLN A 404 28.04 45.49 -20.31
CA GLN A 404 28.74 44.83 -21.41
C GLN A 404 30.19 45.27 -21.43
N MET A 405 31.12 44.32 -21.45
CA MET A 405 32.55 44.60 -21.43
C MET A 405 33.37 43.54 -22.14
N GLN A 406 34.64 43.86 -22.37
CA GLN A 406 35.59 42.90 -22.89
C GLN A 406 36.39 42.30 -21.74
N LEU A 407 36.42 40.97 -21.70
CA LEU A 407 37.35 40.21 -20.88
C LEU A 407 38.48 39.68 -21.75
N GLN A 408 39.59 39.34 -21.11
CA GLN A 408 40.74 38.72 -21.75
C GLN A 408 40.78 37.24 -21.41
N THR A 409 40.89 36.40 -22.44
CA THR A 409 41.10 34.95 -22.26
C THR A 409 42.58 34.62 -22.00
N SER A 410 42.90 33.39 -21.62
CA SER A 410 44.29 32.98 -21.34
C SER A 410 45.25 33.13 -22.52
N ASP A 411 44.76 33.09 -23.76
CA ASP A 411 45.56 33.26 -24.98
C ASP A 411 45.79 34.73 -25.39
N GLY A 412 45.24 35.67 -24.60
CA GLY A 412 45.34 37.10 -24.84
C GLY A 412 44.23 37.69 -25.71
N SER A 413 43.34 36.87 -26.29
CA SER A 413 42.19 37.35 -27.07
C SER A 413 41.18 38.10 -26.21
N LEU A 414 40.51 39.08 -26.80
CA LEU A 414 39.39 39.78 -26.18
C LEU A 414 38.07 39.05 -26.49
N LEU A 415 37.24 38.91 -25.47
CA LEU A 415 35.92 38.30 -25.53
C LEU A 415 34.88 39.31 -25.04
N TRP A 416 33.90 39.66 -25.86
CA TRP A 416 32.76 40.44 -25.36
C TRP A 416 31.85 39.58 -24.49
N VAL A 417 31.60 40.08 -23.28
CA VAL A 417 30.67 39.47 -22.34
C VAL A 417 29.63 40.46 -21.87
N ASP A 418 28.43 39.95 -21.67
CA ASP A 418 27.40 40.59 -20.88
C ASP A 418 27.50 40.07 -19.43
N VAL A 419 27.74 40.98 -18.49
CA VAL A 419 28.07 40.66 -17.10
C VAL A 419 27.00 41.20 -16.17
N SER A 420 26.46 40.33 -15.33
CA SER A 420 25.51 40.70 -14.28
C SER A 420 26.01 40.26 -12.90
N GLY A 421 26.09 41.20 -11.96
CA GLY A 421 26.53 40.96 -10.58
C GLY A 421 25.41 41.20 -9.58
N ALA A 422 25.38 40.42 -8.49
CA ALA A 422 24.54 40.67 -7.33
C ALA A 422 25.34 40.50 -6.03
N GLY A 423 25.11 41.40 -5.07
CA GLY A 423 25.73 41.33 -3.74
C GLY A 423 25.09 40.24 -2.87
N LEU A 424 25.92 39.57 -2.08
CA LEU A 424 25.53 38.59 -1.05
C LEU A 424 25.91 39.14 0.34
N ALA A 425 25.54 38.41 1.40
CA ALA A 425 26.00 38.73 2.75
C ALA A 425 27.53 38.61 2.87
N ASP A 426 28.12 39.24 3.88
CA ASP A 426 29.54 39.14 4.26
C ASP A 426 30.57 39.63 3.22
N GLY A 427 30.16 40.55 2.34
CA GLY A 427 31.05 41.17 1.34
C GLY A 427 31.32 40.30 0.11
N GLU A 428 30.54 39.25 -0.07
CA GLU A 428 30.59 38.38 -1.23
C GLU A 428 29.63 38.82 -2.34
N SER A 429 29.84 38.30 -3.55
CA SER A 429 29.04 38.62 -4.73
C SER A 429 28.99 37.43 -5.68
N ILE A 430 27.87 37.27 -6.38
CA ILE A 430 27.73 36.31 -7.47
C ILE A 430 27.69 37.07 -8.79
N TRP A 431 28.40 36.54 -9.78
CA TRP A 431 28.57 37.13 -11.10
C TRP A 431 28.22 36.12 -12.17
N VAL A 432 27.47 36.57 -13.15
CA VAL A 432 26.99 35.81 -14.30
C VAL A 432 27.57 36.44 -15.57
N PHE A 433 28.16 35.63 -16.43
CA PHE A 433 28.84 36.03 -17.66
C PHE A 433 28.21 35.30 -18.85
N VAL A 434 27.82 36.06 -19.88
CA VAL A 434 27.27 35.54 -21.13
C VAL A 434 28.12 36.04 -22.30
N ASP A 435 28.60 35.15 -23.16
CA ASP A 435 29.35 35.51 -24.37
C ASP A 435 28.41 36.17 -25.41
N ILE A 436 28.80 37.36 -25.89
CA ILE A 436 28.05 38.14 -26.88
C ILE A 436 28.89 38.50 -28.14
N ASP A 437 30.02 37.82 -28.39
CA ASP A 437 30.88 38.10 -29.56
C ASP A 437 30.17 37.86 -30.89
N ALA A 438 29.33 36.82 -30.97
CA ALA A 438 28.53 36.54 -32.16
C ALA A 438 27.52 37.65 -32.45
N LEU A 439 26.92 38.22 -31.41
CA LEU A 439 25.95 39.31 -31.53
C LEU A 439 26.62 40.58 -32.07
N LYS A 440 27.76 40.98 -31.51
CA LYS A 440 28.49 42.19 -31.94
C LYS A 440 28.98 42.12 -33.38
N ARG A 441 29.42 40.94 -33.85
CA ARG A 441 29.80 40.74 -35.26
C ARG A 441 28.61 40.84 -36.21
N GLY A 442 27.44 40.32 -35.82
CA GLY A 442 26.21 40.41 -36.62
C GLY A 442 25.75 41.85 -36.84
N GLU A 443 25.82 42.68 -35.79
CA GLU A 443 25.44 44.11 -35.85
C GLU A 443 26.27 44.88 -36.89
N GLN A 444 27.58 44.64 -36.96
CA GLN A 444 28.48 45.31 -37.91
C GLN A 444 28.19 44.94 -39.38
N VAL A 445 27.93 43.66 -39.65
CA VAL A 445 27.62 43.17 -41.01
C VAL A 445 26.30 43.73 -41.51
N ALA A 446 25.27 43.76 -40.65
CA ALA A 446 23.95 44.30 -41.01
C ALA A 446 24.01 45.79 -41.38
N GLN A 447 24.88 46.56 -40.72
CA GLN A 447 25.04 47.99 -40.99
C GLN A 447 25.64 48.26 -42.39
N HIS A 448 26.60 47.45 -42.84
CA HIS A 448 27.25 47.63 -44.15
C HIS A 448 26.30 47.29 -45.33
N GLN A 449 25.50 46.23 -45.20
CA GLN A 449 24.53 45.81 -46.23
C GLN A 449 23.38 46.81 -46.44
N ALA A 450 23.12 47.69 -45.47
CA ALA A 450 22.00 48.64 -45.54
C ALA A 450 22.20 49.75 -46.60
N LEU A 451 23.44 50.06 -47.02
CA LEU A 451 23.75 51.24 -47.85
C LEU A 451 24.40 50.92 -49.22
N HIS A 452 24.85 49.69 -49.45
CA HIS A 452 25.56 49.31 -50.68
C HIS A 452 24.83 48.17 -51.42
N ASP A 453 25.00 48.11 -52.76
CA ASP A 453 24.58 46.96 -53.56
C ASP A 453 25.57 45.81 -53.37
N VAL A 454 25.07 44.65 -52.95
CA VAL A 454 25.90 43.50 -52.55
C VAL A 454 26.73 42.95 -53.71
N LEU A 455 26.25 43.09 -54.96
CA LEU A 455 26.94 42.56 -56.13
C LEU A 455 28.05 43.48 -56.66
N THR A 456 27.76 44.78 -56.75
CA THR A 456 28.65 45.76 -57.42
C THR A 456 29.44 46.64 -56.46
N GLY A 457 29.06 46.70 -55.18
CA GLY A 457 29.65 47.59 -54.18
C GLY A 457 29.24 49.07 -54.31
N LEU A 458 28.48 49.40 -55.36
CA LEU A 458 27.96 50.75 -55.61
C LEU A 458 26.93 51.17 -54.56
N ALA A 459 26.59 52.45 -54.54
CA ALA A 459 25.47 52.93 -53.73
C ALA A 459 24.18 52.19 -54.14
N ASN A 460 23.44 51.68 -53.16
CA ASN A 460 22.11 51.14 -53.43
C ASN A 460 21.07 52.28 -53.53
N ARG A 461 19.82 51.94 -53.85
CA ARG A 461 18.71 52.91 -53.95
C ARG A 461 18.60 53.85 -52.74
N ARG A 462 18.79 53.33 -51.53
CA ARG A 462 18.69 54.12 -50.29
C ARG A 462 19.83 55.12 -50.17
N ALA A 463 21.06 54.71 -50.49
CA ALA A 463 22.21 55.61 -50.48
C ALA A 463 22.15 56.67 -51.58
N LEU A 464 21.68 56.32 -52.80
CA LEU A 464 21.45 57.27 -53.88
C LEU A 464 20.44 58.34 -53.47
N GLN A 465 19.29 57.93 -52.92
CA GLN A 465 18.22 58.86 -52.53
C GLN A 465 18.69 59.83 -51.46
N ALA A 466 19.45 59.36 -50.46
CA ALA A 466 20.03 60.21 -49.43
C ALA A 466 21.06 61.21 -50.02
N ARG A 467 21.87 60.80 -50.99
CA ARG A 467 22.85 61.67 -51.64
C ARG A 467 22.19 62.68 -52.57
N LEU A 468 21.16 62.28 -53.34
CA LEU A 468 20.38 63.16 -54.20
C LEU A 468 19.62 64.23 -53.40
N GLN A 469 18.99 63.86 -52.28
CA GLN A 469 18.34 64.82 -51.39
C GLN A 469 19.32 65.86 -50.85
N ARG A 470 20.54 65.42 -50.48
CA ARG A 470 21.59 66.33 -50.02
C ARG A 470 22.07 67.26 -51.12
N ALA A 471 22.31 66.73 -52.32
CA ALA A 471 22.75 67.51 -53.47
C ALA A 471 21.70 68.55 -53.89
N LEU A 472 20.42 68.18 -53.98
CA LEU A 472 19.32 69.12 -54.27
C LEU A 472 19.19 70.23 -53.23
N ALA A 473 19.45 69.94 -51.96
CA ALA A 473 19.45 70.96 -50.90
C ALA A 473 20.66 71.92 -50.99
N GLN A 474 21.73 71.52 -51.67
CA GLN A 474 22.97 72.28 -51.83
C GLN A 474 23.07 73.02 -53.18
N ALA A 475 22.27 72.64 -54.18
CA ALA A 475 22.25 73.29 -55.49
C ALA A 475 21.79 74.76 -55.41
N SER A 476 22.52 75.65 -56.09
CA SER A 476 22.30 77.10 -56.08
C SER A 476 21.38 77.60 -57.21
N GLY A 477 21.04 76.74 -58.19
CA GLY A 477 20.15 77.09 -59.29
C GLY A 477 19.74 75.87 -60.14
N PRO A 478 18.77 76.04 -61.06
CA PRO A 478 18.39 75.00 -62.01
C PRO A 478 19.55 74.69 -62.98
N GLY A 479 19.67 73.42 -63.40
CA GLY A 479 20.68 72.96 -64.35
C GLY A 479 22.07 72.63 -63.76
N GLN A 480 22.25 72.73 -62.44
CA GLN A 480 23.52 72.42 -61.75
C GLN A 480 23.66 70.95 -61.34
N LEU A 481 22.55 70.20 -61.35
CA LEU A 481 22.51 68.77 -61.05
C LEU A 481 21.87 68.03 -62.21
N ALA A 482 22.40 66.86 -62.54
CA ALA A 482 21.73 65.93 -63.44
C ALA A 482 21.57 64.55 -62.80
N VAL A 483 20.39 63.98 -62.97
CA VAL A 483 20.17 62.56 -62.78
C VAL A 483 20.20 61.90 -64.15
N CYS A 484 21.06 60.90 -64.28
CA CYS A 484 21.26 60.16 -65.51
C CYS A 484 20.88 58.70 -65.28
N PHE A 485 19.71 58.32 -65.79
CA PHE A 485 19.19 56.96 -65.68
C PHE A 485 19.69 56.13 -66.85
N MET A 486 20.12 54.89 -66.59
CA MET A 486 20.70 54.00 -67.58
C MET A 486 20.17 52.59 -67.41
N ASP A 487 19.87 51.95 -68.52
CA ASP A 487 19.51 50.53 -68.58
C ASP A 487 20.31 49.85 -69.69
N LEU A 488 20.86 48.67 -69.38
CA LEU A 488 21.77 47.97 -70.28
C LEU A 488 21.02 47.22 -71.39
N ASP A 489 21.14 47.72 -72.62
CA ASP A 489 20.56 47.06 -73.78
C ASP A 489 21.25 45.72 -74.05
N GLY A 490 20.47 44.65 -74.13
CA GLY A 490 20.97 43.30 -74.44
C GLY A 490 21.48 42.53 -73.21
N PHE A 491 21.42 43.10 -72.01
CA PHE A 491 21.86 42.42 -70.79
C PHE A 491 21.11 41.11 -70.53
N LYS A 492 19.78 41.10 -70.74
CA LYS A 492 18.99 39.88 -70.66
C LYS A 492 19.49 38.77 -71.60
N GLN A 493 19.91 39.13 -72.81
CA GLN A 493 20.45 38.15 -73.76
C GLN A 493 21.78 37.56 -73.28
N VAL A 494 22.61 38.35 -72.61
CA VAL A 494 23.84 37.84 -71.96
C VAL A 494 23.49 36.82 -70.88
N ASN A 495 22.54 37.13 -70.00
CA ASN A 495 22.06 36.18 -68.99
C ASN A 495 21.49 34.90 -69.61
N ASP A 496 20.68 35.03 -70.64
CA ASP A 496 20.00 33.91 -71.30
C ASP A 496 20.99 33.02 -72.08
N THR A 497 22.11 33.58 -72.56
CA THR A 497 23.10 32.87 -73.40
C THR A 497 24.28 32.32 -72.60
N GLU A 498 24.83 33.12 -71.67
CA GLU A 498 26.07 32.84 -70.94
C GLU A 498 25.85 32.55 -69.44
N GLY A 499 24.61 32.68 -68.96
CA GLY A 499 24.21 32.42 -67.57
C GLY A 499 24.28 33.65 -66.66
N HIS A 500 23.64 33.54 -65.49
CA HIS A 500 23.55 34.64 -64.53
C HIS A 500 24.91 35.07 -63.95
N ASP A 501 25.85 34.14 -63.75
CA ASP A 501 27.20 34.48 -63.27
C ASP A 501 27.96 35.37 -64.27
N ALA A 502 27.77 35.14 -65.57
CA ALA A 502 28.30 35.99 -66.63
C ALA A 502 27.63 37.37 -66.64
N GLY A 503 26.32 37.44 -66.41
CA GLY A 503 25.62 38.71 -66.21
C GLY A 503 26.12 39.48 -64.99
N ASP A 504 26.34 38.80 -63.88
CA ASP A 504 26.91 39.40 -62.66
C ASP A 504 28.31 39.96 -62.91
N GLU A 505 29.13 39.24 -63.67
CA GLU A 505 30.43 39.73 -64.11
C GLU A 505 30.31 40.98 -65.00
N VAL A 506 29.39 40.97 -65.98
CA VAL A 506 29.09 42.15 -66.80
C VAL A 506 28.71 43.32 -65.91
N LEU A 507 27.81 43.15 -64.94
CA LEU A 507 27.39 44.20 -64.03
C LEU A 507 28.54 44.76 -63.18
N ARG A 508 29.45 43.91 -62.68
CA ARG A 508 30.66 44.37 -61.95
C ARG A 508 31.62 45.15 -62.86
N ILE A 509 31.75 44.76 -64.12
CA ILE A 509 32.60 45.44 -65.10
C ILE A 509 31.98 46.78 -65.50
N ILE A 510 30.67 46.82 -65.75
CA ILE A 510 29.93 48.06 -66.02
C ILE A 510 30.00 49.01 -64.83
N ALA A 511 29.80 48.51 -63.60
CA ALA A 511 29.95 49.30 -62.38
C ALA A 511 31.32 49.96 -62.31
N ARG A 512 32.41 49.20 -62.49
CA ARG A 512 33.78 49.75 -62.55
C ARG A 512 33.96 50.77 -63.67
N ARG A 513 33.45 50.48 -64.87
CA ARG A 513 33.53 51.40 -66.02
C ARG A 513 32.84 52.72 -65.72
N LEU A 514 31.64 52.70 -65.14
CA LEU A 514 30.89 53.88 -64.73
C LEU A 514 31.60 54.66 -63.62
N THR A 515 32.06 53.99 -62.57
CA THR A 515 32.82 54.64 -61.48
C THR A 515 34.11 55.29 -61.99
N THR A 516 34.78 54.72 -62.99
CA THR A 516 35.99 55.31 -63.58
C THR A 516 35.69 56.58 -64.41
N GLN A 517 34.47 56.71 -64.95
CA GLN A 517 34.06 57.90 -65.70
C GLN A 517 33.50 59.02 -64.81
N ALA A 518 33.11 58.67 -63.58
CA ALA A 518 32.55 59.56 -62.57
C ALA A 518 33.67 60.29 -61.80
N ARG A 519 33.41 61.53 -61.40
CA ARG A 519 34.27 62.31 -60.50
C ARG A 519 34.01 61.91 -59.04
N GLU A 520 34.87 62.33 -58.11
CA GLU A 520 34.67 62.07 -56.67
C GLU A 520 33.37 62.69 -56.11
N THR A 521 32.92 63.80 -56.71
CA THR A 521 31.67 64.49 -56.38
C THR A 521 30.43 63.74 -56.88
N ASP A 522 30.57 62.99 -57.98
CA ASP A 522 29.48 62.23 -58.60
C ASP A 522 29.14 60.98 -57.77
N CYS A 523 27.92 60.48 -57.95
CA CYS A 523 27.48 59.22 -57.34
C CYS A 523 27.04 58.23 -58.40
N VAL A 524 27.66 57.05 -58.39
CA VAL A 524 27.26 55.90 -59.21
C VAL A 524 26.47 54.94 -58.34
N ALA A 525 25.23 54.68 -58.72
CA ALA A 525 24.33 53.79 -58.02
C ALA A 525 23.79 52.70 -58.95
N ARG A 526 23.50 51.54 -58.36
CA ARG A 526 22.74 50.48 -59.03
C ARG A 526 21.41 50.31 -58.29
N LEU A 527 20.31 50.43 -59.03
CA LEU A 527 18.96 50.39 -58.44
C LEU A 527 18.38 48.97 -58.39
N GLY A 528 18.93 48.06 -59.20
CA GLY A 528 18.52 46.67 -59.32
C GLY A 528 18.67 46.20 -60.76
N GLY A 529 18.81 44.89 -60.99
CA GLY A 529 18.91 44.33 -62.34
C GLY A 529 20.05 44.96 -63.16
N ASP A 530 19.72 45.49 -64.33
CA ASP A 530 20.57 46.21 -65.28
C ASP A 530 20.46 47.74 -65.18
N GLU A 531 19.78 48.27 -64.16
CA GLU A 531 19.54 49.71 -64.00
C GLU A 531 20.62 50.39 -63.17
N PHE A 532 21.26 51.39 -63.78
CA PHE A 532 22.26 52.23 -63.14
C PHE A 532 21.81 53.69 -63.16
N VAL A 533 22.16 54.42 -62.11
CA VAL A 533 21.94 55.86 -62.04
C VAL A 533 23.26 56.55 -61.74
N LEU A 534 23.57 57.56 -62.54
CA LEU A 534 24.60 58.55 -62.25
C LEU A 534 23.92 59.82 -61.73
N LEU A 535 24.31 60.26 -60.55
CA LEU A 535 24.05 61.62 -60.09
C LEU A 535 25.30 62.44 -60.36
N LEU A 536 25.16 63.42 -61.24
CA LEU A 536 26.21 64.39 -61.58
C LEU A 536 25.97 65.67 -60.80
N ASP A 537 26.99 66.07 -60.05
CA ASP A 537 26.97 67.27 -59.23
C ASP A 537 27.87 68.36 -59.82
N GLU A 538 27.57 69.61 -59.50
CA GLU A 538 28.35 70.79 -59.91
C GLU A 538 28.50 70.96 -61.45
N LEU A 539 27.40 70.78 -62.19
CA LEU A 539 27.40 71.00 -63.64
C LEU A 539 27.44 72.49 -64.00
N ALA A 540 28.25 72.86 -65.00
CA ALA A 540 28.32 74.22 -65.53
C ALA A 540 27.32 74.45 -66.68
N SER A 541 26.99 73.40 -67.42
CA SER A 541 26.01 73.43 -68.52
C SER A 541 25.33 72.07 -68.76
N ALA A 542 24.20 72.09 -69.47
CA ALA A 542 23.51 70.87 -69.92
C ALA A 542 24.39 69.97 -70.81
N ASP A 543 25.28 70.58 -71.59
CA ASP A 543 26.19 69.87 -72.49
C ASP A 543 27.23 69.04 -71.73
N ASP A 544 27.60 69.44 -70.50
CA ASP A 544 28.55 68.70 -69.67
C ASP A 544 28.00 67.32 -69.27
N ALA A 545 26.72 67.27 -68.89
CA ALA A 545 26.04 66.02 -68.56
C ALA A 545 25.99 65.10 -69.79
N LEU A 546 25.70 65.67 -70.97
CA LEU A 546 25.66 64.92 -72.22
C LEU A 546 27.05 64.36 -72.57
N GLN A 547 28.12 65.14 -72.42
CA GLN A 547 29.49 64.68 -72.66
C GLN A 547 29.91 63.54 -71.72
N ILE A 548 29.61 63.65 -70.42
CA ILE A 548 29.90 62.58 -69.44
C ILE A 548 29.15 61.30 -69.84
N MET A 549 27.87 61.42 -70.16
CA MET A 549 27.05 60.27 -70.54
C MET A 549 27.46 59.66 -71.88
N GLN A 550 27.96 60.45 -72.84
CA GLN A 550 28.56 59.94 -74.08
C GLN A 550 29.82 59.11 -73.79
N ARG A 551 30.69 59.53 -72.87
CA ARG A 551 31.84 58.73 -72.43
C ARG A 551 31.41 57.45 -71.73
N CYS A 552 30.40 57.52 -70.85
CA CYS A 552 29.82 56.35 -70.21
C CYS A 552 29.27 55.36 -71.24
N LEU A 553 28.49 55.82 -72.23
CA LEU A 553 27.95 54.97 -73.30
C LEU A 553 29.06 54.34 -74.15
N ALA A 554 30.10 55.10 -74.51
CA ALA A 554 31.24 54.59 -75.25
C ALA A 554 32.01 53.51 -74.45
N SER A 555 32.18 53.74 -73.15
CA SER A 555 32.83 52.79 -72.23
C SER A 555 32.01 51.50 -72.07
N ILE A 556 30.69 51.61 -71.89
CA ILE A 556 29.79 50.46 -71.79
C ILE A 556 29.86 49.60 -73.06
N ARG A 557 29.90 50.23 -74.24
CA ARG A 557 29.96 49.55 -75.54
C ARG A 557 31.28 48.83 -75.83
N GLN A 558 32.33 49.03 -75.04
CA GLN A 558 33.57 48.27 -75.26
C GLN A 558 33.33 46.77 -75.02
N PRO A 559 33.89 45.86 -75.84
CA PRO A 559 33.76 44.43 -75.61
C PRO A 559 34.18 44.03 -74.19
N ILE A 560 33.45 43.11 -73.57
CA ILE A 560 33.69 42.58 -72.23
C ILE A 560 34.15 41.13 -72.38
N ARG A 561 35.38 40.85 -71.98
CA ARG A 561 35.89 39.47 -71.90
C ARG A 561 35.46 38.89 -70.56
N LEU A 562 34.68 37.81 -70.61
CA LEU A 562 34.21 37.08 -69.45
C LEU A 562 35.24 36.03 -69.00
N HIS A 563 35.17 35.58 -67.75
CA HIS A 563 36.04 34.48 -67.28
C HIS A 563 35.81 33.16 -68.03
N SER A 564 34.63 32.98 -68.64
CA SER A 564 34.32 31.84 -69.52
C SER A 564 35.12 31.83 -70.83
N GLY A 565 35.79 32.94 -71.18
CA GLY A 565 36.50 33.12 -72.45
C GLY A 565 35.64 33.76 -73.55
N ALA A 566 34.32 33.87 -73.36
CA ALA A 566 33.42 34.56 -74.28
C ALA A 566 33.65 36.08 -74.26
N THR A 567 33.42 36.74 -75.39
CA THR A 567 33.43 38.20 -75.50
C THR A 567 32.02 38.69 -75.80
N VAL A 568 31.42 39.41 -74.85
CA VAL A 568 30.08 39.97 -74.97
C VAL A 568 30.13 41.48 -75.14
N GLN A 569 29.11 42.06 -75.75
CA GLN A 569 28.98 43.50 -75.93
C GLN A 569 27.56 43.91 -75.58
N VAL A 570 27.42 44.88 -74.68
CA VAL A 570 26.13 45.45 -74.27
C VAL A 570 26.04 46.91 -74.68
N GLY A 571 24.83 47.37 -74.96
CA GLY A 571 24.53 48.78 -75.14
C GLY A 571 23.98 49.39 -73.84
N ALA A 572 23.58 50.65 -73.91
CA ALA A 572 22.77 51.25 -72.89
C ALA A 572 21.82 52.28 -73.51
N SER A 573 20.59 52.28 -73.00
CA SER A 573 19.62 53.35 -73.22
C SER A 573 19.69 54.28 -72.01
N MET A 574 19.84 55.58 -72.27
CA MET A 574 20.16 56.56 -71.23
C MET A 574 19.23 57.76 -71.29
N GLY A 575 18.77 58.22 -70.12
CA GLY A 575 17.94 59.40 -69.95
C GLY A 575 18.62 60.41 -69.04
N ILE A 576 18.66 61.67 -69.44
CA ILE A 576 19.24 62.76 -68.65
C ILE A 576 18.12 63.71 -68.24
N ALA A 577 17.98 63.97 -66.95
CA ALA A 577 17.14 65.05 -66.44
C ALA A 577 17.97 66.02 -65.61
N LEU A 578 17.90 67.30 -65.96
CA LEU A 578 18.48 68.40 -65.20
C LEU A 578 17.49 68.89 -64.15
N ASN A 579 17.99 69.25 -62.98
CA ASN A 579 17.17 69.77 -61.90
C ASN A 579 16.48 71.08 -62.29
N ALA A 580 15.18 71.19 -61.98
CA ALA A 580 14.41 72.41 -62.11
C ALA A 580 14.29 73.16 -60.77
N SER A 581 13.84 74.42 -60.82
CA SER A 581 13.56 75.19 -59.60
C SER A 581 12.41 74.55 -58.80
N ARG A 582 12.67 74.21 -57.54
CA ARG A 582 11.71 73.57 -56.60
C ARG A 582 11.25 72.16 -56.97
N GLU A 583 12.15 71.36 -57.54
CA GLU A 583 11.91 69.94 -57.82
C GLU A 583 12.41 69.04 -56.68
N ASP A 584 11.68 67.95 -56.40
CA ASP A 584 12.12 66.94 -55.44
C ASP A 584 12.92 65.79 -56.09
N ALA A 585 13.62 65.01 -55.26
CA ALA A 585 14.46 63.90 -55.70
C ALA A 585 13.70 62.83 -56.52
N THR A 586 12.42 62.62 -56.22
CA THR A 586 11.59 61.60 -56.88
C THR A 586 11.17 62.06 -58.27
N GLN A 587 10.75 63.31 -58.40
CA GLN A 587 10.38 63.95 -59.67
C GLN A 587 11.55 63.97 -60.64
N LEU A 588 12.75 64.32 -60.16
CA LEU A 588 13.95 64.37 -60.99
C LEU A 588 14.38 62.97 -61.48
N LEU A 589 14.32 61.96 -60.61
CA LEU A 589 14.55 60.56 -60.98
C LEU A 589 13.53 60.06 -62.00
N GLN A 590 12.24 60.38 -61.82
CA GLN A 590 11.17 59.98 -62.72
C GLN A 590 11.36 60.59 -64.13
N ARG A 591 11.71 61.87 -64.24
CA ARG A 591 11.99 62.50 -65.53
C ARG A 591 13.17 61.85 -66.25
N ALA A 592 14.21 61.46 -65.50
CA ALA A 592 15.37 60.77 -66.07
C ALA A 592 14.99 59.38 -66.58
N ASP A 593 14.16 58.64 -65.85
CA ASP A 593 13.62 57.34 -66.25
C ASP A 593 12.71 57.45 -67.50
N GLU A 594 11.80 58.42 -67.52
CA GLU A 594 10.93 58.68 -68.68
C GLU A 594 11.74 58.99 -69.95
N ALA A 595 12.81 59.79 -69.82
CA ALA A 595 13.74 60.06 -70.92
C ALA A 595 14.50 58.80 -71.37
N MET A 596 14.93 57.96 -70.43
CA MET A 596 15.58 56.67 -70.73
C MET A 596 14.62 55.73 -71.47
N TYR A 597 13.35 55.70 -71.07
CA TYR A 597 12.32 54.91 -71.76
C TYR A 597 12.05 55.43 -73.17
N ALA A 598 12.08 56.74 -73.38
CA ALA A 598 12.02 57.34 -74.72
C ALA A 598 13.24 56.91 -75.57
N ALA A 599 14.44 56.84 -74.98
CA ALA A 599 15.63 56.32 -75.66
C ALA A 599 15.46 54.86 -76.11
N LYS A 600 14.86 54.01 -75.26
CA LYS A 600 14.53 52.61 -75.63
C LYS A 600 13.57 52.55 -76.81
N ARG A 601 12.48 53.33 -76.79
CA ARG A 601 11.46 53.34 -77.86
C ARG A 601 11.98 53.86 -79.20
N ALA A 602 12.94 54.77 -79.18
CA ALA A 602 13.51 55.37 -80.39
C ALA A 602 14.53 54.45 -81.11
N GLY A 603 14.79 53.24 -80.59
CA GLY A 603 15.67 52.25 -81.22
C GLY A 603 16.89 51.86 -80.37
N LYS A 604 16.87 52.14 -79.06
CA LYS A 604 17.92 51.78 -78.07
C LYS A 604 19.29 52.42 -78.37
N GLY A 605 20.27 52.20 -77.48
CA GLY A 605 21.67 52.58 -77.69
C GLY A 605 21.90 54.09 -77.85
N ARG A 606 21.13 54.92 -77.16
CA ARG A 606 21.21 56.38 -77.30
C ARG A 606 20.90 57.10 -75.99
N ILE A 607 21.18 58.39 -76.00
CA ILE A 607 20.92 59.31 -74.90
C ILE A 607 19.76 60.21 -75.30
N VAL A 608 18.80 60.40 -74.40
CA VAL A 608 17.69 61.37 -74.54
C VAL A 608 17.70 62.31 -73.34
N VAL A 609 17.51 63.60 -73.59
CA VAL A 609 17.43 64.63 -72.54
C VAL A 609 15.96 64.98 -72.30
N ALA A 610 15.53 64.99 -71.04
CA ALA A 610 14.16 65.29 -70.65
C ALA A 610 13.81 66.77 -70.91
N GLY A 611 12.83 67.04 -71.77
CA GLY A 611 12.36 68.40 -72.10
C GLY A 611 13.03 69.06 -73.31
N GLY A 612 13.72 68.28 -74.15
CA GLY A 612 14.25 68.70 -75.46
C GLY A 612 13.37 68.28 -76.64
#